data_AF-A0A5D2HB52-F1
#
_entry.id   AF-A0A5D2HB52-F1
#
_cell.length_a   1.000
_cell.length_b   1.000
_cell.length_c   1.000
_cell.angle_alpha   90.00
_cell.angle_beta   90.00
_cell.angle_gamma   90.00
#
_symmetry.space_group_name_H-M   'P 1'
#
loop_
_entity.id
_entity.type
_entity.pdbx_description
1 polymer ?
#
loop_
_entity_poly.entity_id
_entity_poly.type
_entity_poly.pdbx_seq_one_letter_code
_entity_poly.pdbx_strand_id
1 'polypeptide(L)'
;MTVVSRTWRRFVIGHDLCKHLSLQMFPQLSRVDHVNKLGGSTKALEREHRAYAFLARCCLSTTVGDCISEATIASSTDNYLWENICNTLEPRDRVARTASYWSSKGQKNPVVPETLTYRLIADLYVVTEIKIRPFQAYFQFGYLIYSAKSVRFRMGHIKDADESCHDSGTDRFAWTYTSQEFEMAQENCLQTFKLPESCQDSGADRI
;
A
#
# COMPACT_ATOMS: atom_id res chain seq x y z
N MET A 1 -0.43 -32.05 5.37
CA MET A 1 0.28 -31.63 6.59
C MET A 1 1.41 -32.62 6.83
N THR A 2 2.66 -32.18 6.69
CA THR A 2 3.85 -33.03 6.86
C THR A 2 4.14 -33.24 8.35
N VAL A 3 4.23 -34.51 8.76
CA VAL A 3 4.53 -34.93 10.13
C VAL A 3 6.03 -34.75 10.36
N VAL A 4 6.43 -33.56 10.81
CA VAL A 4 7.81 -33.30 11.24
C VAL A 4 8.01 -33.88 12.64
N SER A 5 9.11 -34.59 12.87
CA SER A 5 9.47 -35.08 14.20
C SER A 5 9.46 -33.94 15.22
N ARG A 6 8.99 -34.21 16.45
CA ARG A 6 8.96 -33.22 17.55
C ARG A 6 10.35 -32.62 17.81
N THR A 7 11.40 -33.39 17.59
CA THR A 7 12.80 -32.95 17.72
C THR A 7 13.15 -31.90 16.68
N TRP A 8 12.77 -32.12 15.42
CA TRP A 8 12.95 -31.16 14.33
C TRP A 8 12.15 -29.88 14.57
N ARG A 9 10.90 -29.98 15.04
CA ARG A 9 10.11 -28.80 15.40
C ARG A 9 10.80 -27.96 16.48
N ARG A 10 11.31 -28.58 17.54
CA ARG A 10 12.04 -27.87 18.61
C ARG A 10 13.32 -27.22 18.09
N PHE A 11 14.04 -27.90 17.20
CA PHE A 11 15.25 -27.35 16.57
C PHE A 11 14.93 -26.11 15.72
N VAL A 12 13.93 -26.19 14.84
CA VAL A 12 13.54 -25.06 13.96
C VAL A 12 13.07 -23.85 14.77
N ILE A 13 12.29 -24.09 15.84
CA ILE A 13 11.82 -23.02 16.75
C ILE A 13 12.99 -22.45 17.55
N GLY A 14 13.87 -23.31 18.10
CA GLY A 14 14.98 -22.87 18.95
C GLY A 14 16.09 -22.12 18.20
N HIS A 15 16.20 -22.30 16.88
CA HIS A 15 17.18 -21.64 16.03
C HIS A 15 16.60 -20.52 15.14
N ASP A 16 15.35 -20.10 15.38
CA ASP A 16 14.72 -18.97 14.67
C ASP A 16 14.78 -19.09 13.14
N LEU A 17 14.78 -20.31 12.60
CA LEU A 17 14.99 -20.57 11.18
C LEU A 17 13.96 -19.87 10.28
N CYS A 18 12.68 -19.88 10.68
CA CYS A 18 11.63 -19.16 9.95
C CYS A 18 11.78 -17.64 10.02
N LYS A 19 12.31 -17.13 11.13
CA LYS A 19 12.59 -15.70 11.29
C LYS A 19 13.75 -15.28 10.39
N HIS A 20 14.84 -16.03 10.39
CA HIS A 20 15.96 -15.80 9.47
C HIS A 20 15.53 -15.82 8.00
N LEU A 21 14.76 -16.84 7.60
CA LEU A 21 14.26 -16.95 6.22
C LEU A 21 13.34 -15.77 5.86
N SER A 22 12.43 -15.38 6.76
CA SER A 22 11.56 -14.22 6.54
C SER A 22 12.33 -12.91 6.40
N LEU A 23 13.36 -12.71 7.23
CA LEU A 23 14.21 -11.52 7.20
C LEU A 23 15.11 -11.47 5.97
N GLN A 24 15.60 -12.62 5.49
CA GLN A 24 16.33 -12.68 4.22
C GLN A 24 15.45 -12.32 3.03
N MET A 25 14.19 -12.77 3.04
CA MET A 25 13.23 -12.46 1.98
C MET A 25 12.72 -11.01 2.06
N PHE A 26 12.55 -10.48 3.28
CA PHE A 26 12.03 -9.14 3.54
C PHE A 26 12.81 -8.49 4.67
N PRO A 27 13.95 -7.84 4.36
CA PRO A 27 14.78 -7.15 5.36
C PRO A 27 14.00 -6.12 6.17
N GLN A 28 12.94 -5.53 5.62
CA GLN A 28 12.04 -4.60 6.31
C GLN A 28 11.34 -5.18 7.55
N LEU A 29 11.19 -6.51 7.65
CA LEU A 29 10.64 -7.16 8.84
C LEU A 29 11.58 -7.07 10.06
N SER A 30 12.83 -6.64 9.88
CA SER A 30 13.76 -6.37 10.99
C SER A 30 13.26 -5.24 11.91
N ARG A 31 12.37 -4.38 11.41
CA ARG A 31 11.74 -3.29 12.18
C ARG A 31 10.57 -3.75 13.04
N VAL A 32 10.12 -5.00 12.89
CA VAL A 32 9.06 -5.56 13.73
C VAL A 32 9.65 -5.81 15.11
N ASP A 33 9.36 -4.91 16.04
CA ASP A 33 9.96 -4.90 17.37
C ASP A 33 9.55 -6.17 18.13
N HIS A 34 8.25 -6.43 18.28
CA HIS A 34 7.73 -7.62 18.95
C HIS A 34 6.42 -8.14 18.34
N VAL A 35 6.28 -9.47 18.24
CA VAL A 35 4.97 -10.12 18.12
C VAL A 35 4.30 -10.04 19.48
N ASN A 36 3.15 -9.36 19.57
CA ASN A 36 2.49 -9.00 20.84
C ASN A 36 2.50 -10.17 21.84
N LYS A 37 3.10 -9.98 23.03
CA LYS A 37 3.41 -11.04 24.02
C LYS A 37 2.23 -11.23 24.98
N LEU A 38 1.31 -12.13 24.64
CA LEU A 38 0.30 -12.62 25.59
C LEU A 38 0.61 -14.09 25.91
N GLY A 39 1.55 -14.32 26.83
CA GLY A 39 1.90 -15.66 27.33
C GLY A 39 3.41 -15.92 27.48
N GLY A 40 3.77 -16.78 28.45
CA GLY A 40 5.16 -17.02 28.90
C GLY A 40 6.17 -17.54 27.86
N SER A 41 7.45 -17.57 28.26
CA SER A 41 8.65 -17.68 27.40
C SER A 41 8.63 -18.78 26.33
N THR A 42 8.25 -20.02 26.66
CA THR A 42 8.17 -21.10 25.66
C THR A 42 7.02 -20.92 24.67
N LYS A 43 5.90 -20.37 25.12
CA LYS A 43 4.78 -20.00 24.24
C LYS A 43 5.13 -18.80 23.36
N ALA A 44 6.01 -17.92 23.84
CA ALA A 44 6.48 -16.76 23.07
C ALA A 44 7.31 -17.20 21.85
N LEU A 45 8.28 -18.10 22.02
CA LEU A 45 9.08 -18.63 20.89
C LEU A 45 8.23 -19.38 19.87
N GLU A 46 7.28 -20.20 20.33
CA GLU A 46 6.36 -20.87 19.40
C GLU A 46 5.46 -19.89 18.65
N ARG A 47 5.03 -18.80 19.30
CA ARG A 47 4.19 -17.76 18.69
C ARG A 47 4.97 -16.96 17.66
N GLU A 48 6.18 -16.54 17.99
CA GLU A 48 7.08 -15.83 17.10
C GLU A 48 7.42 -16.68 15.87
N HIS A 49 7.79 -17.95 16.08
CA HIS A 49 8.00 -18.89 15.00
C HIS A 49 6.77 -19.03 14.10
N ARG A 50 5.55 -19.12 14.67
CA ARG A 50 4.32 -19.19 13.87
C ARG A 50 4.08 -17.91 13.06
N ALA A 51 4.34 -16.74 13.63
CA ALA A 51 4.18 -15.46 12.94
C ALA A 51 5.14 -15.38 11.74
N TYR A 52 6.44 -15.63 11.95
CA TYR A 52 7.42 -15.61 10.86
C TYR A 52 7.20 -16.75 9.85
N ALA A 53 6.81 -17.95 10.28
CA ALA A 53 6.46 -19.02 9.36
C ALA A 53 5.24 -18.65 8.49
N PHE A 54 4.25 -17.95 9.07
CA PHE A 54 3.12 -17.42 8.32
C PHE A 54 3.56 -16.35 7.32
N LEU A 55 4.39 -15.39 7.75
CA LEU A 55 4.94 -14.36 6.86
C LEU A 55 5.74 -14.96 5.70
N ALA A 56 6.71 -15.83 5.99
CA ALA A 56 7.48 -16.55 4.98
C ALA A 56 6.56 -17.31 4.00
N ARG A 57 5.53 -17.99 4.50
CA ARG A 57 4.57 -18.69 3.67
C ARG A 57 3.76 -17.73 2.79
N CYS A 58 3.23 -16.65 3.36
CA CYS A 58 2.50 -15.62 2.62
C CYS A 58 3.36 -15.13 1.46
N CYS A 59 4.59 -14.71 1.75
CA CYS A 59 5.55 -14.25 0.76
C CYS A 59 5.85 -15.27 -0.36
N LEU A 60 5.98 -16.56 -0.04
CA LEU A 60 6.17 -17.62 -1.04
C LEU A 60 4.91 -17.90 -1.86
N SER A 61 3.73 -17.55 -1.34
CA SER A 61 2.42 -17.79 -1.97
C SER A 61 1.82 -16.55 -2.63
N THR A 62 2.33 -15.35 -2.35
CA THR A 62 1.79 -14.11 -2.88
C THR A 62 2.05 -14.06 -4.38
N THR A 63 0.99 -14.19 -5.16
CA THR A 63 1.00 -13.84 -6.58
C THR A 63 1.14 -12.32 -6.69
N VAL A 64 2.05 -11.85 -7.54
CA VAL A 64 2.08 -10.45 -7.97
C VAL A 64 0.73 -10.15 -8.62
N GLY A 65 -0.07 -9.29 -8.01
CA GLY A 65 -1.44 -8.97 -8.43
C GLY A 65 -1.98 -7.74 -7.73
N ASP A 66 -3.13 -7.26 -8.20
CA ASP A 66 -3.78 -6.07 -7.65
C ASP A 66 -4.11 -6.27 -6.16
N CYS A 67 -3.56 -5.41 -5.32
CA CYS A 67 -3.72 -5.47 -3.86
C CYS A 67 -4.83 -4.54 -3.34
N ILE A 68 -5.48 -3.79 -4.23
CA ILE A 68 -6.54 -2.84 -3.91
C ILE A 68 -7.87 -3.58 -3.85
N SER A 69 -8.57 -3.45 -2.72
CA SER A 69 -9.93 -3.97 -2.53
C SER A 69 -10.97 -2.99 -3.08
N GLU A 70 -10.88 -1.72 -2.70
CA GLU A 70 -11.83 -0.70 -3.14
C GLU A 70 -11.25 0.72 -3.07
N ALA A 71 -11.86 1.60 -3.87
CA ALA A 71 -11.70 3.03 -3.77
C ALA A 71 -12.64 3.58 -2.67
N THR A 72 -12.10 4.31 -1.70
CA THR A 72 -12.84 4.71 -0.48
C THR A 72 -13.16 6.19 -0.40
N ILE A 73 -12.16 7.05 -0.61
CA ILE A 73 -12.29 8.51 -0.46
C ILE A 73 -11.57 9.20 -1.60
N ALA A 74 -12.24 10.18 -2.20
CA ALA A 74 -11.59 11.25 -2.96
C ALA A 74 -11.73 12.57 -2.18
N SER A 75 -10.70 13.42 -2.18
CA SER A 75 -10.77 14.76 -1.58
C SER A 75 -11.88 15.61 -2.18
N SER A 76 -12.09 15.46 -3.48
CA SER A 76 -13.17 16.07 -4.22
C SER A 76 -13.50 15.21 -5.44
N THR A 77 -14.62 15.51 -6.09
CA THR A 77 -14.96 14.93 -7.40
C THR A 77 -15.76 15.96 -8.15
N ASP A 78 -15.33 16.31 -9.37
CA ASP A 78 -16.02 17.34 -10.15
C ASP A 78 -17.40 16.84 -10.59
N ASN A 79 -17.42 15.82 -11.44
CA ASN A 79 -18.64 15.23 -11.94
C ASN A 79 -18.92 13.86 -11.31
N TYR A 80 -19.38 13.84 -10.05
CA TYR A 80 -19.47 12.67 -9.15
C TYR A 80 -20.02 11.37 -9.75
N LEU A 81 -20.98 11.43 -10.69
CA LEU A 81 -21.54 10.22 -11.31
C LEU A 81 -20.69 9.67 -12.45
N TRP A 82 -19.93 10.52 -13.13
CA TRP A 82 -19.20 10.19 -14.34
C TRP A 82 -17.69 10.04 -14.11
N GLU A 83 -17.15 10.78 -13.15
CA GLU A 83 -15.71 10.93 -12.90
C GLU A 83 -15.35 10.40 -11.50
N ASN A 84 -15.96 9.28 -11.13
CA ASN A 84 -15.87 8.71 -9.80
C ASN A 84 -14.50 8.05 -9.56
N ILE A 85 -14.02 8.08 -8.32
CA ILE A 85 -12.81 7.36 -7.88
C ILE A 85 -12.88 5.86 -8.23
N CYS A 86 -14.06 5.23 -8.22
CA CYS A 86 -14.17 3.82 -8.60
C CYS A 86 -13.67 3.52 -10.03
N ASN A 87 -13.71 4.52 -10.93
CA ASN A 87 -13.23 4.38 -12.30
C ASN A 87 -11.71 4.19 -12.38
N THR A 88 -10.94 4.59 -11.36
CA THR A 88 -9.47 4.45 -11.36
C THR A 88 -9.02 3.01 -11.13
N LEU A 89 -9.92 2.12 -10.71
CA LEU A 89 -9.67 0.68 -10.59
C LEU A 89 -9.82 -0.04 -11.94
N GLU A 90 -10.40 0.62 -12.94
CA GLU A 90 -10.50 0.08 -14.29
C GLU A 90 -9.26 0.51 -15.10
N PRO A 91 -8.45 -0.45 -15.60
CA PRO A 91 -7.22 -0.14 -16.32
C PRO A 91 -7.45 0.48 -17.71
N ARG A 92 -8.67 0.42 -18.25
CA ARG A 92 -9.02 0.95 -19.58
C ARG A 92 -9.59 2.36 -19.45
N ASP A 93 -9.19 3.27 -20.34
CA ASP A 93 -9.75 4.62 -20.44
C ASP A 93 -11.26 4.64 -20.76
N ARG A 94 -11.81 3.51 -21.24
CA ARG A 94 -13.22 3.41 -21.63
C ARG A 94 -13.81 2.06 -21.26
N VAL A 95 -14.96 2.09 -20.59
CA VAL A 95 -15.84 0.94 -20.39
C VAL A 95 -17.07 1.11 -21.25
N ALA A 96 -17.27 0.21 -22.21
CA ALA A 96 -18.29 0.35 -23.24
C ALA A 96 -18.20 1.70 -23.98
N ARG A 97 -19.11 2.63 -23.69
CA ARG A 97 -19.16 3.99 -24.27
C ARG A 97 -18.80 5.09 -23.26
N THR A 98 -18.50 4.73 -22.01
CA THR A 98 -18.27 5.67 -20.92
C THR A 98 -16.78 5.80 -20.66
N ALA A 99 -16.30 7.03 -20.54
CA ALA A 99 -14.93 7.31 -20.13
C ALA A 99 -14.72 6.86 -18.68
N SER A 100 -13.58 6.23 -18.40
CA SER A 100 -13.24 5.69 -17.09
C SER A 100 -12.05 6.46 -16.52
N TYR A 101 -12.35 7.49 -15.73
CA TYR A 101 -11.37 8.30 -15.02
C TYR A 101 -11.98 8.92 -13.78
N TRP A 102 -11.13 9.49 -12.94
CA TRP A 102 -11.52 10.39 -11.88
C TRP A 102 -10.97 11.80 -12.16
N SER A 103 -11.74 12.81 -11.77
CA SER A 103 -11.31 14.19 -11.83
C SER A 103 -11.71 14.92 -10.54
N SER A 104 -10.84 15.83 -10.09
CA SER A 104 -11.10 16.69 -8.94
C SER A 104 -11.83 17.96 -9.36
N LYS A 105 -12.47 18.62 -8.39
CA LYS A 105 -13.03 19.99 -8.58
C LYS A 105 -11.94 21.05 -8.81
N GLY A 106 -10.67 20.66 -8.69
CA GLY A 106 -9.54 21.55 -8.66
C GLY A 106 -9.44 22.35 -7.36
N GLN A 107 -8.30 23.02 -7.21
CA GLN A 107 -7.97 23.77 -6.00
C GLN A 107 -7.29 25.08 -6.37
N LYS A 108 -7.77 26.19 -5.79
CA LYS A 108 -7.20 27.53 -6.05
C LYS A 108 -5.81 27.67 -5.43
N ASN A 109 -5.60 27.06 -4.28
CA ASN A 109 -4.30 27.04 -3.62
C ASN A 109 -3.47 25.84 -4.12
N PRO A 110 -2.38 26.05 -4.89
CA PRO A 110 -1.59 24.95 -5.46
C PRO A 110 -0.88 24.09 -4.41
N VAL A 111 -0.83 24.55 -3.15
CA VAL A 111 -0.21 23.81 -2.03
C VAL A 111 -1.14 22.74 -1.46
N VAL A 112 -2.46 22.88 -1.66
CA VAL A 112 -3.44 21.92 -1.15
C VAL A 112 -3.58 20.77 -2.14
N PRO A 113 -3.20 19.53 -1.77
CA PRO A 113 -3.24 18.40 -2.69
C PRO A 113 -4.66 17.89 -2.88
N GLU A 114 -4.93 17.34 -4.05
CA GLU A 114 -6.06 16.44 -4.26
C GLU A 114 -5.62 15.00 -3.99
N THR A 115 -6.48 14.19 -3.37
CA THR A 115 -6.10 12.87 -2.84
C THR A 115 -7.15 11.81 -3.17
N LEU A 116 -6.65 10.61 -3.43
CA LEU A 116 -7.44 9.39 -3.59
C LEU A 116 -6.96 8.36 -2.57
N THR A 117 -7.91 7.77 -1.83
CA THR A 117 -7.63 6.78 -0.78
C THR A 117 -8.26 5.44 -1.14
N TYR A 118 -7.45 4.39 -1.06
CA TYR A 118 -7.83 3.02 -1.40
C TYR A 118 -7.67 2.11 -0.19
N ARG A 119 -8.54 1.12 -0.05
CA ARG A 119 -8.40 0.04 0.93
C ARG A 119 -7.69 -1.14 0.28
N LEU A 120 -6.73 -1.73 0.96
CA LEU A 120 -6.06 -2.95 0.51
C LEU A 120 -6.87 -4.20 0.88
N ILE A 121 -6.68 -5.30 0.16
CA ILE A 121 -7.44 -6.57 0.35
C ILE A 121 -7.15 -7.24 1.70
N ALA A 122 -5.94 -7.07 2.22
CA ALA A 122 -5.42 -7.76 3.38
C ALA A 122 -4.82 -6.73 4.34
N ASP A 123 -4.80 -7.10 5.62
CA ASP A 123 -4.29 -6.26 6.70
C ASP A 123 -2.77 -6.01 6.59
N LEU A 124 -2.07 -6.85 5.83
CA LEU A 124 -0.63 -6.74 5.61
C LEU A 124 -0.28 -6.92 4.14
N TYR A 125 0.30 -5.87 3.55
CA TYR A 125 0.89 -5.90 2.22
C TYR A 125 2.27 -5.25 2.23
N VAL A 126 3.16 -5.78 1.39
CA VAL A 126 4.39 -5.11 1.00
C VAL A 126 4.15 -4.52 -0.38
N VAL A 127 3.93 -3.20 -0.43
CA VAL A 127 3.75 -2.47 -1.69
C VAL A 127 5.13 -2.01 -2.16
N THR A 128 5.58 -2.53 -3.30
CA THR A 128 6.89 -2.19 -3.90
C THR A 128 6.77 -1.23 -5.07
N GLU A 129 5.63 -1.25 -5.76
CA GLU A 129 5.35 -0.38 -6.89
C GLU A 129 3.87 0.01 -6.94
N ILE A 130 3.61 1.21 -7.46
CA ILE A 130 2.28 1.71 -7.75
C ILE A 130 2.25 2.11 -9.22
N LYS A 131 1.17 1.76 -9.92
CA LYS A 131 1.01 2.07 -11.34
C LYS A 131 -0.15 3.02 -11.54
N ILE A 132 0.06 4.08 -12.30
CA ILE A 132 -0.98 5.06 -12.63
C ILE A 132 -0.89 5.40 -14.10
N ARG A 133 -2.05 5.54 -14.76
CA ARG A 133 -2.17 5.99 -16.15
C ARG A 133 -2.91 7.33 -16.18
N PRO A 134 -2.28 8.41 -16.68
CA PRO A 134 -2.99 9.65 -17.01
C PRO A 134 -4.09 9.41 -18.04
N PHE A 135 -5.20 10.15 -17.92
CA PHE A 135 -6.35 9.96 -18.79
C PHE A 135 -6.26 10.86 -20.03
N GLN A 136 -6.47 10.29 -21.21
CA GLN A 136 -6.63 11.06 -22.44
C GLN A 136 -8.11 11.34 -22.71
N ALA A 137 -8.48 12.62 -22.71
CA ALA A 137 -9.84 13.03 -23.02
C ALA A 137 -10.09 12.98 -24.53
N TYR A 138 -10.32 11.76 -25.02
CA TYR A 138 -10.58 11.46 -26.43
C TYR A 138 -11.84 12.13 -26.99
N PHE A 139 -12.70 12.66 -26.12
CA PHE A 139 -13.92 13.37 -26.47
C PHE A 139 -13.73 14.90 -26.55
N GLN A 140 -12.55 15.43 -26.22
CA GLN A 140 -12.23 16.85 -26.30
C GLN A 140 -11.35 17.17 -27.51
N PHE A 141 -11.51 18.38 -28.05
CA PHE A 141 -10.65 18.87 -29.12
C PHE A 141 -9.19 18.94 -28.64
N GLY A 142 -8.26 18.43 -29.45
CA GLY A 142 -6.85 18.40 -29.11
C GLY A 142 -6.39 17.23 -28.25
N TYR A 143 -7.30 16.31 -27.86
CA TYR A 143 -6.95 15.06 -27.16
C TYR A 143 -6.10 15.28 -25.90
N LEU A 144 -6.50 16.24 -25.07
CA LEU A 144 -5.75 16.63 -23.88
C LEU A 144 -5.51 15.42 -22.94
N ILE A 145 -4.31 15.38 -22.37
CA ILE A 145 -3.91 14.39 -21.38
C ILE A 145 -4.02 15.05 -20.00
N TYR A 146 -4.95 14.55 -19.19
CA TYR A 146 -5.13 14.92 -17.80
C TYR A 146 -4.17 14.10 -16.94
N SER A 147 -3.09 14.75 -16.51
CA SER A 147 -2.06 14.20 -15.64
C SER A 147 -1.87 15.10 -14.43
N ALA A 148 -1.55 14.50 -13.27
CA ALA A 148 -0.96 15.27 -12.19
C ALA A 148 0.44 15.77 -12.62
N LYS A 149 0.91 16.85 -11.99
CA LYS A 149 2.30 17.29 -12.15
C LYS A 149 3.25 16.33 -11.42
N SER A 150 2.92 16.05 -10.17
CA SER A 150 3.63 15.09 -9.33
C SER A 150 2.64 14.34 -8.44
N VAL A 151 3.05 13.18 -7.96
CA VAL A 151 2.30 12.33 -7.03
C VAL A 151 3.14 11.98 -5.81
N ARG A 152 2.48 11.78 -4.68
CA ARG A 152 3.08 11.30 -3.43
C ARG A 152 2.17 10.23 -2.85
N PHE A 153 2.77 9.15 -2.37
CA PHE A 153 2.06 8.01 -1.81
C PHE A 153 2.16 8.01 -0.29
N ARG A 154 1.03 7.74 0.37
CA ARG A 154 0.95 7.57 1.81
C ARG A 154 0.33 6.22 2.12
N MET A 155 0.90 5.53 3.10
CA MET A 155 0.39 4.26 3.60
C MET A 155 0.23 4.35 5.12
N GLY A 156 -0.81 3.72 5.62
CA GLY A 156 -1.22 3.83 7.01
C GLY A 156 -2.33 2.85 7.35
N HIS A 157 -2.86 2.99 8.55
CA HIS A 157 -3.97 2.21 9.05
C HIS A 157 -5.05 3.14 9.60
N ILE A 158 -6.26 2.62 9.76
CA ILE A 158 -7.35 3.33 10.42
C ILE A 158 -6.98 3.45 11.91
N LYS A 159 -7.13 4.64 12.49
CA LYS A 159 -6.92 4.85 13.93
C LYS A 159 -8.00 4.08 14.68
N ASP A 160 -7.63 3.37 15.76
CA ASP A 160 -8.60 2.74 16.65
C ASP A 160 -9.44 3.84 17.35
N ALA A 161 -10.57 4.21 16.75
CA ALA A 161 -11.58 5.08 17.33
C ALA A 161 -12.97 4.54 16.96
N ASP A 162 -13.82 4.46 17.99
CA ASP A 162 -15.21 4.00 18.00
C ASP A 162 -15.94 4.39 16.71
N GLU A 163 -16.71 3.46 16.09
CA GLU A 163 -17.40 3.62 14.79
C GLU A 163 -18.42 4.80 14.73
N SER A 164 -18.48 5.62 15.77
CA SER A 164 -19.41 6.72 15.97
C SER A 164 -18.90 8.09 15.49
N CYS A 165 -17.62 8.25 15.12
CA CYS A 165 -17.12 9.53 14.64
C CYS A 165 -17.40 9.74 13.13
N HIS A 166 -18.46 10.49 12.85
CA HIS A 166 -18.82 11.07 11.55
C HIS A 166 -17.79 12.13 11.06
N ASP A 167 -16.49 11.91 11.25
CA ASP A 167 -15.47 12.88 10.84
C ASP A 167 -15.06 12.63 9.39
N SER A 168 -15.48 13.55 8.52
CA SER A 168 -15.40 13.47 7.06
C SER A 168 -14.01 13.86 6.53
N GLY A 169 -12.94 13.19 6.98
CA GLY A 169 -11.59 13.61 6.63
C GLY A 169 -10.47 12.58 6.78
N THR A 170 -9.28 12.99 6.33
CA THR A 170 -8.02 12.23 6.40
C THR A 170 -7.54 11.97 7.83
N ASP A 171 -8.18 12.58 8.84
CA ASP A 171 -7.80 12.45 10.25
C ASP A 171 -8.15 11.07 10.85
N ARG A 172 -8.98 10.28 10.16
CA ARG A 172 -9.26 8.89 10.53
C ARG A 172 -8.09 7.93 10.36
N PHE A 173 -7.01 8.36 9.68
CA PHE A 173 -5.88 7.51 9.33
C PHE A 173 -4.61 7.90 10.08
N ALA A 174 -3.91 6.90 10.60
CA ALA A 174 -2.54 7.01 11.06
C ALA A 174 -1.59 6.65 9.91
N TRP A 175 -1.07 7.68 9.23
CA TRP A 175 -0.10 7.52 8.15
C TRP A 175 1.28 7.18 8.72
N THR A 176 1.80 6.00 8.40
CA THR A 176 3.09 5.50 8.90
C THR A 176 4.20 5.60 7.86
N TYR A 177 3.84 5.83 6.60
CA TYR A 177 4.77 6.02 5.50
C TYR A 177 4.30 7.14 4.58
N THR A 178 5.25 7.94 4.11
CA THR A 178 5.06 8.94 3.08
C THR A 178 6.25 8.89 2.13
N SER A 179 6.00 8.73 0.83
CA SER A 179 7.06 8.71 -0.17
C SER A 179 7.60 10.10 -0.47
N GLN A 180 8.72 10.15 -1.21
CA GLN A 180 9.09 11.34 -1.97
C GLN A 180 7.99 11.72 -3.00
N GLU A 181 8.07 12.93 -3.55
CA GLU A 181 7.28 13.29 -4.73
C GLU A 181 7.90 12.67 -5.96
N PHE A 182 7.04 12.11 -6.82
CA PHE A 182 7.40 11.60 -8.13
C PHE A 182 6.77 12.49 -9.18
N GLU A 183 7.57 13.01 -10.10
CA GLU A 183 7.05 13.67 -11.29
C GLU A 183 6.26 12.66 -12.13
N MET A 184 5.17 13.11 -12.73
CA MET A 184 4.31 12.28 -13.57
C MET A 184 4.41 12.79 -15.00
N ALA A 185 4.71 11.90 -15.93
CA ALA A 185 4.77 12.25 -17.35
C ALA A 185 3.36 12.54 -17.85
N GLN A 186 3.21 13.55 -18.72
CA GLN A 186 1.94 13.87 -19.34
C GLN A 186 1.70 13.00 -20.57
N GLU A 187 1.60 11.69 -20.37
CA GLU A 187 1.47 10.67 -21.41
C GLU A 187 0.36 9.67 -21.06
N ASN A 188 -0.44 9.25 -22.04
CA ASN A 188 -1.46 8.21 -21.85
C ASN A 188 -0.84 6.80 -21.88
N CYS A 189 0.04 6.54 -20.92
CA CYS A 189 0.73 5.27 -20.75
C CYS A 189 0.72 4.88 -19.26
N LEU A 190 0.86 3.58 -18.98
CA LEU A 190 0.91 3.11 -17.60
C LEU A 190 2.30 3.42 -17.02
N GLN A 191 2.36 4.36 -16.07
CA GLN A 191 3.59 4.77 -15.41
C GLN A 191 3.78 3.98 -14.13
N THR A 192 5.00 3.52 -13.86
CA THR A 192 5.34 2.71 -12.68
C THR A 192 6.19 3.51 -11.71
N PHE A 193 5.68 3.70 -10.51
CA PHE A 193 6.34 4.38 -9.40
C PHE A 193 6.85 3.34 -8.43
N LYS A 194 8.17 3.12 -8.43
CA LYS A 194 8.81 2.22 -7.47
C LYS A 194 8.97 2.94 -6.15
N LEU A 195 8.45 2.33 -5.09
CA LEU A 195 8.64 2.84 -3.75
C LEU A 195 10.04 2.41 -3.30
N PRO A 196 10.87 3.33 -2.78
CA PRO A 196 12.16 2.96 -2.24
C PRO A 196 11.95 1.91 -1.16
N GLU A 197 12.74 0.84 -1.22
CA GLU A 197 12.94 0.00 -0.04
C GLU A 197 13.33 0.94 1.10
N SER A 198 12.81 0.71 2.31
CA SER A 198 13.17 1.53 3.46
C SER A 198 14.67 1.39 3.70
N CYS A 199 15.47 2.24 3.07
CA CYS A 199 16.89 2.37 3.34
C CYS A 199 17.01 2.87 4.77
N GLN A 200 17.84 2.17 5.52
CA GLN A 200 18.33 2.60 6.81
C GLN A 200 18.83 4.04 6.67
N ASP A 201 18.34 4.95 7.52
CA ASP A 201 19.08 6.16 7.85
C ASP A 201 20.39 5.70 8.50
N SER A 202 21.42 5.43 7.70
CA SER A 202 22.80 5.40 8.17
C SER A 202 23.27 6.85 8.30
N GLY A 203 22.70 7.55 9.29
CA GLY A 203 23.22 8.81 9.80
C GLY A 203 24.34 8.55 10.79
N ALA A 204 25.42 7.91 10.34
CA ALA A 204 26.69 7.87 11.05
C ALA A 204 27.72 8.60 10.20
N ASP A 205 27.65 9.94 10.25
CA ASP A 205 28.77 10.82 9.95
C ASP A 205 28.54 12.15 10.65
N ARG A 206 29.11 12.29 11.85
CA ARG A 206 29.72 13.53 12.31
C ARG A 206 30.99 13.17 13.06
N ILE A 207 32.10 13.59 12.43
CA ILE A 207 33.45 13.73 12.95
C ILE A 207 33.42 14.49 14.29
#